data_AF-A0A967Z3F4-F1
#
_entry.id   AF-A0A967Z3F4-F1
#
_cell.length_a   1.000
_cell.length_b   1.000
_cell.length_c   1.000
_cell.angle_alpha   90.00
_cell.angle_beta   90.00
_cell.angle_gamma   90.00
#
_symmetry.space_group_name_H-M   'P 1'
#
loop_
_entity.id
_entity.type
_entity.pdbx_description
1 polymer ?
#
loop_
_entity_poly.entity_id
_entity_poly.type
_entity_poly.pdbx_seq_one_letter_code
_entity_poly.pdbx_strand_id
1 'polypeptide(L)'
;MNTHRLKTITMSVFVLLICFSDPSRQTMAQTQQQNNNRIRLAQNYERQGKYDAALRLYLNLFNQVHTNQLYYQGVKRNMLRLNMYDQLVAIIESQIRRTTDPRYHADLGDVYYRKGNHDKASEIWQQLLETYSTNRSVYSYVANAMTRNRLYDEAIKVYKLGRQKLGRDDTFVFELANLYVLRLNFKAATLEYLGYLEKHPNQFGYIENRIANYTKEPEDALQVAELLKASLETTTREYLVRKLLADLYLRVEEYGKSLREFQVLERMDAPERGKTRSTGQELYFFAEKALQAGEFKFAQQAYDLILDKYPSSPFKVRASYGLARAKQMQGFANEAIQAYEALIATAPQNPWSEDALFQIGEIYFADLFEVDKALDTFKSLVEKYPGGKKTLDTYFRIGDCLTAKGNFADARTWYEKPLDAGKTNWVVKDRALYKTAYLDFMRGEYDPALERLNRITEDMQKKTASDQNYVNDALELIILIEENKKKADALSAYAQAQQFRLQRKYSEAIDKLQGILKNFPSAGIVDEALLDLGELENSRGNHAAAIDY
;
A
#
# COMPACT_ATOMS: atom_id res chain seq x y z
N MET A 1 -29.50 78.16 48.21
CA MET A 1 -28.93 76.80 48.27
C MET A 1 -28.82 76.28 46.85
N ASN A 2 -27.62 76.38 46.31
CA ASN A 2 -27.28 76.05 44.92
C ASN A 2 -27.10 74.53 44.77
N THR A 3 -27.62 73.95 43.70
CA THR A 3 -26.80 73.33 42.64
C THR A 3 -27.67 72.91 41.44
N HIS A 4 -27.34 73.51 40.29
CA HIS A 4 -27.83 73.28 38.92
C HIS A 4 -27.58 71.82 38.47
N ARG A 5 -28.43 71.10 37.71
CA ARG A 5 -29.00 71.29 36.35
C ARG A 5 -27.98 71.46 35.20
N LEU A 6 -28.02 70.49 34.28
CA LEU A 6 -27.90 70.56 32.81
C LEU A 6 -26.55 70.29 32.08
N LYS A 7 -26.68 69.31 31.15
CA LYS A 7 -26.34 69.33 29.71
C LYS A 7 -24.99 68.78 29.20
N THR A 8 -25.12 67.63 28.51
CA THR A 8 -24.63 67.27 27.16
C THR A 8 -23.23 67.68 26.71
N ILE A 9 -22.48 66.72 26.14
CA ILE A 9 -21.98 66.69 24.75
C ILE A 9 -21.33 65.32 24.50
N THR A 10 -21.88 64.53 23.56
CA THR A 10 -21.20 63.40 22.93
C THR A 10 -20.33 63.93 21.80
N MET A 11 -19.00 63.82 21.93
CA MET A 11 -18.05 64.10 20.87
C MET A 11 -17.29 62.81 20.53
N SER A 12 -17.48 62.34 19.30
CA SER A 12 -16.73 61.21 18.73
C SER A 12 -15.26 61.59 18.56
N VAL A 13 -14.37 60.87 19.24
CA VAL A 13 -12.91 60.99 19.07
C VAL A 13 -12.42 59.76 18.31
N PHE A 14 -12.06 59.95 17.04
CA PHE A 14 -11.28 59.00 16.26
C PHE A 14 -9.82 59.07 16.77
N VAL A 15 -9.41 58.11 17.59
CA VAL A 15 -8.00 57.96 17.99
C VAL A 15 -7.28 57.21 16.89
N LEU A 16 -6.53 57.94 16.06
CA LEU A 16 -5.54 57.39 15.15
C LEU A 16 -4.40 56.79 16.02
N LEU A 17 -4.44 55.48 16.23
CA LEU A 17 -3.34 54.71 16.81
C LEU A 17 -2.16 54.73 15.82
N ILE A 18 -1.31 55.75 15.93
CA ILE A 18 0.03 55.70 15.35
C ILE A 18 0.80 54.67 16.18
N CYS A 19 0.84 53.44 15.68
CA CYS A 19 1.76 52.41 16.15
C CYS A 19 3.19 52.91 15.94
N PHE A 20 3.77 53.54 16.95
CA PHE A 20 5.22 53.66 17.06
C PHE A 20 5.76 52.25 17.27
N SER A 21 6.09 51.57 16.18
CA SER A 21 6.90 50.36 16.23
C SER A 21 8.23 50.73 16.86
N ASP A 22 8.47 50.25 18.08
CA ASP A 22 9.74 50.39 18.78
C ASP A 22 10.88 50.00 17.82
N PRO A 23 11.77 50.94 17.44
CA PRO A 23 12.84 50.69 16.45
C PRO A 23 13.72 49.50 16.82
N SER A 24 13.80 49.18 18.11
CA SER A 24 14.52 48.02 18.66
C SER A 24 13.90 46.67 18.27
N ARG A 25 12.57 46.58 18.16
CA ARG A 25 11.87 45.34 17.72
C ARG A 25 12.00 45.12 16.22
N GLN A 26 12.00 46.18 15.41
CA GLN A 26 12.22 46.09 13.97
C GLN A 26 13.66 45.68 13.64
N THR A 27 14.66 46.23 14.33
CA THR A 27 16.08 45.86 14.15
C THR A 27 16.37 44.43 14.60
N MET A 28 15.78 43.96 15.71
CA MET A 28 15.91 42.55 16.14
C MET A 28 15.27 41.58 15.14
N ALA A 29 14.08 41.88 14.62
CA ALA A 29 13.42 41.04 13.62
C ALA A 29 14.20 40.99 12.29
N GLN A 30 14.75 42.13 11.84
CA GLN A 30 15.62 42.20 10.66
C GLN A 30 16.92 41.42 10.85
N THR A 31 17.55 41.51 12.02
CA THR A 31 18.78 40.77 12.35
C THR A 31 18.54 39.26 12.39
N GLN A 32 17.41 38.83 12.96
CA GLN A 32 17.04 37.41 12.99
C GLN A 32 16.75 36.86 11.59
N GLN A 33 16.05 37.63 10.75
CA GLN A 33 15.79 37.26 9.36
C GLN A 33 17.09 37.17 8.54
N GLN A 34 18.02 38.10 8.75
CA GLN A 34 19.34 38.08 8.12
C GLN A 34 20.16 36.85 8.54
N ASN A 35 20.12 36.48 9.83
CA ASN A 35 20.78 35.29 10.34
C ASN A 35 20.17 33.99 9.77
N ASN A 36 18.85 33.92 9.63
CA ASN A 36 18.18 32.80 8.97
C ASN A 36 18.60 32.64 7.50
N ASN A 37 18.74 33.75 6.77
CA ASN A 37 19.23 33.73 5.39
C ASN A 37 20.68 33.22 5.30
N ARG A 38 21.54 33.62 6.23
CA ARG A 38 22.93 33.12 6.32
C ARG A 38 23.01 31.62 6.58
N ILE A 39 22.12 31.08 7.43
CA ILE A 39 22.04 29.63 7.69
C ILE A 39 21.65 28.89 6.41
N ARG A 40 20.61 29.36 5.71
CA ARG A 40 20.15 28.75 4.44
C ARG A 40 21.25 28.77 3.38
N LEU A 41 21.99 29.87 3.29
CA LEU A 41 23.13 30.00 2.39
C LEU A 41 24.27 29.03 2.76
N ALA A 42 24.61 28.94 4.04
CA ALA A 42 25.63 28.00 4.52
C ALA A 42 25.24 26.54 4.23
N GLN A 43 23.98 26.16 4.46
CA GLN A 43 23.45 24.84 4.10
C GLN A 43 23.48 24.58 2.58
N ASN A 44 23.29 25.62 1.76
CA ASN A 44 23.43 25.50 0.32
C ASN A 44 24.89 25.22 -0.07
N TYR A 45 25.85 25.94 0.52
CA TYR A 45 27.26 25.65 0.32
C TYR A 45 27.65 24.24 0.78
N GLU A 46 27.11 23.74 1.89
CA GLU A 46 27.30 22.35 2.33
C GLU A 46 26.82 21.33 1.29
N ARG A 47 25.64 21.56 0.68
CA ARG A 47 25.12 20.71 -0.40
C ARG A 47 25.98 20.73 -1.67
N GLN A 48 26.67 21.85 -1.91
CA GLN A 48 27.62 21.99 -3.02
C GLN A 48 29.03 21.47 -2.69
N GLY A 49 29.28 20.95 -1.48
CA GLY A 49 30.61 20.52 -1.03
C GLY A 49 31.58 21.67 -0.70
N LYS A 50 31.11 22.92 -0.67
CA LYS A 50 31.93 24.13 -0.39
C LYS A 50 32.01 24.40 1.12
N TYR A 51 32.70 23.51 1.84
CA TYR A 51 32.72 23.52 3.30
C TYR A 51 33.46 24.73 3.91
N ASP A 52 34.47 25.29 3.24
CA ASP A 52 35.19 26.48 3.73
C ASP A 52 34.29 27.73 3.69
N ALA A 53 33.50 27.91 2.64
CA ALA A 53 32.55 29.01 2.49
C ALA A 53 31.42 28.89 3.52
N ALA A 54 30.90 27.67 3.72
CA ALA A 54 29.92 27.38 4.77
C ALA A 54 30.48 27.67 6.17
N LEU A 55 31.73 27.25 6.44
CA LEU A 55 32.39 27.46 7.73
C LEU A 55 32.54 28.95 8.06
N ARG A 56 32.92 29.79 7.10
CA ARG A 56 33.02 31.26 7.32
C ARG A 56 31.68 31.85 7.80
N LEU A 57 30.58 31.44 7.18
CA LEU A 57 29.24 31.89 7.57
C LEU A 57 28.86 31.38 8.96
N TYR A 58 29.13 30.12 9.27
CA TYR A 58 28.86 29.56 10.60
C TYR A 58 29.72 30.16 11.70
N LEU A 59 31.01 30.43 11.45
CA LEU A 59 31.88 31.13 12.40
C LEU A 59 31.39 32.57 12.63
N ASN A 60 30.96 33.27 11.58
CA ASN A 60 30.39 34.61 11.74
C ASN A 60 29.16 34.59 12.66
N LEU A 61 28.23 33.65 12.44
CA LEU A 61 27.04 33.49 13.27
C LEU A 61 27.40 33.06 14.71
N PHE A 62 28.33 32.11 14.85
CA PHE A 62 28.76 31.60 16.15
C PHE A 62 29.45 32.67 17.01
N ASN A 63 30.27 33.53 16.41
CA ASN A 63 30.93 34.62 17.12
C ASN A 63 29.94 35.69 17.61
N GLN A 64 28.76 35.82 16.99
CA GLN A 64 27.69 36.70 17.49
C GLN A 64 26.99 36.08 18.70
N VAL A 65 26.66 34.78 18.64
CA VAL A 65 25.93 34.07 19.69
C VAL A 65 26.59 32.73 19.97
N HIS A 66 27.58 32.75 20.86
CA HIS A 66 28.42 31.59 21.20
C HIS A 66 27.62 30.42 21.81
N THR A 67 26.48 30.71 22.45
CA THR A 67 25.62 29.70 23.08
C THR A 67 24.62 29.05 22.12
N ASN A 68 24.55 29.51 20.86
CA ASN A 68 23.60 28.97 19.90
C ASN A 68 24.07 27.62 19.36
N GLN A 69 23.37 26.56 19.74
CA GLN A 69 23.73 25.19 19.39
C GLN A 69 23.74 24.93 17.88
N LEU A 70 22.83 25.54 17.12
CA LEU A 70 22.76 25.33 15.67
C LEU A 70 24.02 25.87 14.97
N TYR A 71 24.52 27.02 15.43
CA TYR A 71 25.72 27.65 14.86
C TYR A 71 26.95 26.82 15.17
N TYR A 72 27.10 26.40 16.43
CA TYR A 72 28.17 25.50 16.85
C TYR A 72 28.17 24.19 16.07
N GLN A 73 27.02 23.53 15.86
CA GLN A 73 26.95 22.31 15.06
C GLN A 73 27.36 22.53 13.60
N GLY A 74 27.07 23.71 13.04
CA GLY A 74 27.56 24.13 11.72
C GLY A 74 29.08 24.27 11.70
N VAL A 75 29.66 24.98 12.67
CA VAL A 75 31.12 25.11 12.82
C VAL A 75 31.77 23.72 12.92
N LYS A 76 31.32 22.90 13.88
CA LYS A 76 31.86 21.56 14.14
C LYS A 76 31.87 20.69 12.89
N ARG A 77 30.72 20.52 12.21
CA ARG A 77 30.63 19.60 11.08
C ARG A 77 31.49 20.03 9.89
N ASN A 78 31.58 21.33 9.60
CA ASN A 78 32.43 21.82 8.51
C ASN A 78 33.92 21.74 8.85
N MET A 79 34.30 22.04 10.10
CA MET A 79 35.70 21.88 10.54
C MET A 79 36.14 20.42 10.52
N LEU A 80 35.26 19.49 10.92
CA LEU A 80 35.53 18.05 10.79
C LEU A 80 35.72 17.63 9.33
N ARG A 81 34.91 18.14 8.39
CA ARG A 81 35.06 17.85 6.95
C ARG A 81 36.36 18.41 6.37
N LEU A 82 36.84 19.52 6.90
CA LEU A 82 38.08 20.19 6.49
C LEU A 82 39.31 19.69 7.27
N ASN A 83 39.17 18.66 8.13
CA ASN A 83 40.23 18.15 9.00
C ASN A 83 40.87 19.22 9.93
N MET A 84 40.12 20.28 10.27
CA MET A 84 40.56 21.40 11.10
C MET A 84 40.49 21.07 12.60
N TYR A 85 41.16 19.99 13.02
CA TYR A 85 40.99 19.40 14.35
C TYR A 85 41.50 20.31 15.48
N ASP A 86 42.68 20.89 15.37
CA ASP A 86 43.27 21.71 16.45
C ASP A 86 42.46 22.98 16.74
N GLN A 87 42.00 23.63 15.67
CA GLN A 87 41.16 24.83 15.78
C GLN A 87 39.80 24.48 16.39
N LEU A 88 39.25 23.32 16.03
CA LEU A 88 37.98 22.85 16.59
C LEU A 88 38.14 22.49 18.08
N VAL A 89 39.24 21.85 18.48
CA VAL A 89 39.57 21.60 19.90
C VAL A 89 39.57 22.91 20.69
N ALA A 90 40.25 23.95 20.20
CA ALA A 90 40.28 25.25 20.88
C ALA A 90 38.88 25.88 21.04
N ILE A 91 38.02 25.75 20.04
CA ILE A 91 36.63 26.21 20.11
C ILE A 91 35.84 25.42 21.15
N ILE A 92 35.96 24.09 21.16
CA ILE A 92 35.25 23.21 22.09
C ILE A 92 35.70 23.47 23.54
N GLU A 93 37.01 23.57 23.79
CA GLU A 93 37.54 23.90 25.12
C GLU A 93 37.07 25.28 25.61
N SER A 94 36.94 26.26 24.70
CA SER A 94 36.33 27.56 25.02
C SER A 94 34.86 27.42 25.43
N GLN A 95 34.09 26.54 24.79
CA GLN A 95 32.70 26.27 25.18
C GLN A 95 32.58 25.53 26.51
N ILE A 96 33.48 24.59 26.78
CA ILE A 96 33.57 23.88 28.06
C ILE A 96 33.83 24.86 29.21
N ARG A 97 34.71 25.85 29.01
CA ARG A 97 34.96 26.89 30.04
C ARG A 97 33.77 27.82 30.27
N ARG A 98 32.87 27.97 29.29
CA ARG A 98 31.73 28.90 29.32
C ARG A 98 30.42 28.25 29.80
N THR A 99 30.32 26.92 29.74
CA THR A 99 29.06 26.20 29.95
C THR A 99 29.29 24.89 30.68
N THR A 100 28.29 24.43 31.42
CA THR A 100 28.30 23.11 32.09
C THR A 100 27.72 22.00 31.21
N ASP A 101 27.57 22.25 29.91
CA ASP A 101 26.91 21.34 28.98
C ASP A 101 27.84 20.16 28.61
N PRO A 102 27.48 18.92 28.98
CA PRO A 102 28.34 17.76 28.77
C PRO A 102 28.52 17.40 27.29
N ARG A 103 27.69 17.92 26.37
CA ARG A 103 27.81 17.66 24.93
C ARG A 103 29.17 18.07 24.37
N TYR A 104 29.74 19.17 24.87
CA TYR A 104 31.02 19.66 24.38
C TYR A 104 32.18 18.72 24.73
N HIS A 105 32.14 18.06 25.88
CA HIS A 105 33.14 17.05 26.25
C HIS A 105 33.03 15.80 25.37
N ALA A 106 31.81 15.36 25.03
CA ALA A 106 31.61 14.23 24.12
C ALA A 106 32.13 14.56 22.70
N ASP A 107 31.87 15.78 22.23
CA ASP A 107 32.41 16.29 20.97
C ASP A 107 33.95 16.41 21.02
N LEU A 108 34.54 16.81 22.15
CA LEU A 108 35.99 16.88 22.32
C LEU A 108 36.63 15.50 22.12
N GLY A 109 36.06 14.46 22.73
CA GLY A 109 36.51 13.08 22.51
C GLY A 109 36.36 12.63 21.06
N ASP A 110 35.26 12.96 20.37
CA ASP A 110 35.06 12.66 18.93
C ASP A 110 36.18 13.28 18.07
N VAL A 111 36.53 14.54 18.36
CA VAL A 111 37.58 15.25 17.62
C VAL A 111 38.96 14.63 17.88
N TYR A 112 39.30 14.32 19.14
CA TYR A 112 40.57 13.65 19.46
C TYR A 112 40.68 12.28 18.80
N TYR A 113 39.58 11.52 18.75
CA TYR A 113 39.55 10.24 18.07
C TYR A 113 39.83 10.40 16.57
N ARG A 114 39.17 11.36 15.90
CA ARG A 114 39.38 11.66 14.47
C ARG A 114 40.77 12.21 14.15
N LYS A 115 41.39 12.88 15.12
CA LYS A 115 42.79 13.33 15.05
C LYS A 115 43.79 12.17 15.18
N GLY A 116 43.34 10.96 15.55
CA GLY A 116 44.19 9.77 15.76
C GLY A 116 44.71 9.60 17.19
N ASN A 117 44.28 10.44 18.13
CA ASN A 117 44.63 10.28 19.54
C ASN A 117 43.50 9.53 20.28
N HIS A 118 43.47 8.22 20.08
CA HIS A 118 42.42 7.34 20.59
C HIS A 118 42.45 7.20 22.13
N ASP A 119 43.64 7.24 22.74
CA ASP A 119 43.80 7.15 24.19
C ASP A 119 43.16 8.36 24.88
N LYS A 120 43.48 9.57 24.40
CA LYS A 120 42.91 10.80 24.93
C LYS A 120 41.41 10.89 24.70
N ALA A 121 40.91 10.41 23.56
CA ALA A 121 39.47 10.34 23.31
C ALA A 121 38.77 9.43 24.32
N SER A 122 39.36 8.28 24.61
CA SER A 122 38.84 7.29 25.55
C SER A 122 38.84 7.83 26.99
N GLU A 123 39.92 8.48 27.41
CA GLU A 123 40.02 9.16 28.70
C GLU A 123 38.92 10.22 28.89
N ILE A 124 38.74 11.10 27.90
CA ILE A 124 37.71 12.15 27.94
C ILE A 124 36.31 11.56 28.04
N TRP A 125 36.00 10.54 27.23
CA TRP A 125 34.68 9.89 27.25
C TRP A 125 34.44 9.16 28.58
N GLN A 126 35.45 8.46 29.12
CA GLN A 126 35.32 7.77 30.40
C GLN A 126 35.10 8.76 31.55
N GLN A 127 35.92 9.82 31.63
CA GLN A 127 35.78 10.86 32.65
C GLN A 127 34.39 11.51 32.58
N LEU A 128 33.87 11.74 31.37
CA LEU A 128 32.54 12.30 31.16
C LEU A 128 31.43 11.36 31.68
N LEU A 129 31.54 10.06 31.41
CA LEU A 129 30.60 9.05 31.87
C LEU A 129 30.64 8.88 33.40
N GLU A 130 31.81 8.99 34.02
CA GLU A 130 31.97 8.93 35.49
C GLU A 130 31.38 10.17 36.17
N THR A 131 31.71 11.36 35.65
CA THR A 131 31.26 12.64 36.20
C THR A 131 29.74 12.79 36.14
N TYR A 132 29.11 12.36 35.05
CA TYR A 132 27.66 12.46 34.84
C TYR A 132 26.99 11.09 34.81
N SER A 133 27.38 10.21 35.74
CA SER A 133 26.96 8.80 35.75
C SER A 133 25.45 8.54 35.80
N THR A 134 24.65 9.50 36.29
CA THR A 134 23.18 9.40 36.34
C THR A 134 22.47 10.15 35.21
N ASN A 135 23.20 10.76 34.27
CA ASN A 135 22.62 11.53 33.17
C ASN A 135 22.46 10.68 31.90
N ARG A 136 21.22 10.28 31.57
CA ARG A 136 20.91 9.47 30.38
C ARG A 136 21.49 10.04 29.08
N SER A 137 21.41 11.36 28.89
CA SER A 137 21.82 12.01 27.64
C SER A 137 23.32 11.89 27.39
N VAL A 138 24.13 11.82 28.45
CA VAL A 138 25.59 11.71 28.35
C VAL A 138 26.02 10.39 27.70
N TYR A 139 25.40 9.28 28.09
CA TYR A 139 25.60 7.99 27.44
C TYR A 139 25.28 8.06 25.94
N SER A 140 24.15 8.69 25.58
CA SER A 140 23.81 8.91 24.16
C SER A 140 24.84 9.77 23.43
N TYR A 141 25.38 10.82 24.04
CA TYR A 141 26.39 11.66 23.39
C TYR A 141 27.67 10.90 23.09
N VAL A 142 28.19 10.16 24.07
CA VAL A 142 29.40 9.35 23.92
C VAL A 142 29.19 8.21 22.93
N ALA A 143 28.13 7.41 23.11
CA ALA A 143 27.85 6.30 22.21
C ALA A 143 27.59 6.77 20.77
N ASN A 144 26.90 7.89 20.56
CA ASN A 144 26.73 8.44 19.21
C ASN A 144 28.05 8.93 18.59
N ALA A 145 28.98 9.46 19.39
CA ALA A 145 30.32 9.79 18.92
C ALA A 145 31.08 8.53 18.48
N MET A 146 31.01 7.46 19.28
CA MET A 146 31.58 6.15 18.94
C MET A 146 30.95 5.58 17.64
N THR A 147 29.62 5.60 17.51
CA THR A 147 28.89 5.15 16.31
C THR A 147 29.32 5.90 15.06
N ARG A 148 29.50 7.24 15.12
CA ARG A 148 29.99 8.05 13.99
C ARG A 148 31.41 7.68 13.56
N ASN A 149 32.18 7.06 14.45
CA ASN A 149 33.52 6.55 14.20
C ASN A 149 33.55 5.03 13.98
N ARG A 150 32.38 4.40 13.75
CA ARG A 150 32.19 2.95 13.53
C ARG A 150 32.64 2.05 14.70
N LEU A 151 32.77 2.63 15.89
CA LEU A 151 33.05 1.93 17.15
C LEU A 151 31.76 1.36 17.74
N TYR A 152 31.15 0.41 17.02
CA TYR A 152 29.82 -0.10 17.37
C TYR A 152 29.83 -0.93 18.66
N ASP A 153 30.87 -1.74 18.90
CA ASP A 153 30.96 -2.56 20.12
C ASP A 153 31.18 -1.71 21.36
N GLU A 154 31.99 -0.66 21.25
CA GLU A 154 32.23 0.31 22.30
C GLU A 154 30.95 1.11 22.60
N ALA A 155 30.23 1.56 21.56
CA ALA A 155 28.95 2.23 21.73
C ALA A 155 27.92 1.33 22.45
N ILE A 156 27.87 0.03 22.11
CA ILE A 156 27.03 -0.96 22.80
C ILE A 156 27.44 -1.07 24.28
N LYS A 157 28.75 -1.14 24.60
CA LYS A 157 29.25 -1.16 25.99
C LYS A 157 28.82 0.08 26.76
N VAL A 158 28.90 1.27 26.16
CA VAL A 158 28.47 2.53 26.79
C VAL A 158 26.97 2.52 27.10
N TYR A 159 26.12 2.09 26.17
CA TYR A 159 24.68 2.01 26.45
C TYR A 159 24.34 0.98 27.51
N LYS A 160 25.02 -0.18 27.54
CA LYS A 160 24.86 -1.20 28.60
C LYS A 160 25.31 -0.67 29.96
N LEU A 161 26.44 0.03 30.01
CA LEU A 161 26.90 0.71 31.23
C LEU A 161 25.87 1.74 31.71
N GLY A 162 25.31 2.54 30.80
CA GLY A 162 24.26 3.49 31.13
C GLY A 162 23.01 2.83 31.68
N ARG A 163 22.56 1.73 31.07
CA ARG A 163 21.45 0.91 31.57
C ARG A 163 21.70 0.44 33.01
N GLN A 164 22.90 -0.05 33.31
CA GLN A 164 23.31 -0.49 34.65
C GLN A 164 23.32 0.68 35.65
N LYS A 165 23.96 1.80 35.31
CA LYS A 165 24.12 2.96 36.20
C LYS A 165 22.82 3.71 36.47
N LEU A 166 21.89 3.72 35.51
CA LEU A 166 20.58 4.35 35.64
C LEU A 166 19.55 3.45 36.32
N GLY A 167 19.85 2.16 36.51
CA GLY A 167 18.94 1.20 37.16
C GLY A 167 17.65 0.93 36.39
N ARG A 168 17.64 1.14 35.07
CA ARG A 168 16.47 0.94 34.20
C ARG A 168 16.83 0.10 32.99
N ASP A 169 16.44 -1.16 33.02
CA ASP A 169 16.68 -2.18 32.00
C ASP A 169 16.04 -1.89 30.63
N ASP A 170 14.95 -1.13 30.58
CA ASP A 170 14.28 -0.70 29.34
C ASP A 170 14.88 0.56 28.71
N THR A 171 15.95 1.10 29.30
CA THR A 171 16.66 2.26 28.74
C THR A 171 17.58 1.82 27.59
N PHE A 172 17.64 2.64 26.54
CA PHE A 172 18.47 2.48 25.34
C PHE A 172 18.12 1.29 24.44
N VAL A 173 16.93 0.69 24.57
CA VAL A 173 16.48 -0.45 23.75
C VAL A 173 16.64 -0.18 22.25
N PHE A 174 16.13 0.95 21.75
CA PHE A 174 16.15 1.25 20.33
C PHE A 174 17.55 1.58 19.83
N GLU A 175 18.33 2.30 20.63
CA GLU A 175 19.73 2.62 20.34
C GLU A 175 20.58 1.34 20.26
N LEU A 176 20.42 0.41 21.19
CA LEU A 176 21.10 -0.88 21.19
C LEU A 176 20.65 -1.77 20.03
N ALA A 177 19.35 -1.91 19.81
CA ALA A 177 18.83 -2.71 18.71
C ALA A 177 19.32 -2.21 17.34
N ASN A 178 19.34 -0.90 17.12
CA ASN A 178 19.87 -0.32 15.88
C ASN A 178 21.37 -0.65 15.69
N LEU A 179 22.16 -0.60 16.77
CA LEU A 179 23.58 -0.96 16.70
C LEU A 179 23.78 -2.45 16.42
N TYR A 180 22.94 -3.32 17.00
CA TYR A 180 22.97 -4.75 16.69
C TYR A 180 22.57 -5.03 15.25
N VAL A 181 21.56 -4.35 14.70
CA VAL A 181 21.18 -4.45 13.28
C VAL A 181 22.32 -4.01 12.36
N LEU A 182 23.00 -2.90 12.67
CA LEU A 182 24.20 -2.46 11.92
C LEU A 182 25.34 -3.48 11.96
N ARG A 183 25.35 -4.34 12.98
CA ARG A 183 26.29 -5.45 13.15
C ARG A 183 25.77 -6.79 12.63
N LEU A 184 24.61 -6.79 11.97
CA LEU A 184 23.91 -7.99 11.49
C LEU A 184 23.61 -9.00 12.62
N ASN A 185 23.59 -8.54 13.86
CA ASN A 185 23.23 -9.35 15.02
C ASN A 185 21.73 -9.24 15.28
N PHE A 186 20.93 -9.78 14.37
CA PHE A 186 19.47 -9.72 14.45
C PHE A 186 18.93 -10.38 15.71
N LYS A 187 19.55 -11.48 16.16
CA LYS A 187 19.21 -12.12 17.43
C LYS A 187 19.25 -11.14 18.60
N ALA A 188 20.34 -10.39 18.77
CA ALA A 188 20.45 -9.43 19.86
C ALA A 188 19.46 -8.26 19.69
N ALA A 189 19.23 -7.79 18.47
CA ALA A 189 18.24 -6.75 18.19
C ALA A 189 16.80 -7.21 18.54
N THR A 190 16.41 -8.42 18.15
CA THR A 190 15.10 -8.99 18.47
C THR A 190 14.93 -9.15 19.99
N LEU A 191 15.95 -9.64 20.70
CA LEU A 191 15.89 -9.79 22.16
C LEU A 191 15.68 -8.46 22.90
N GLU A 192 16.30 -7.37 22.45
CA GLU A 192 16.04 -6.02 22.99
C GLU A 192 14.57 -5.62 22.81
N TYR A 193 13.98 -5.93 21.66
CA TYR A 193 12.58 -5.62 21.38
C TYR A 193 11.60 -6.50 22.15
N LEU A 194 11.88 -7.80 22.31
CA LEU A 194 11.06 -8.69 23.12
C LEU A 194 11.05 -8.24 24.59
N GLY A 195 12.22 -7.94 25.16
CA GLY A 195 12.32 -7.42 26.52
C GLY A 195 11.56 -6.10 26.71
N TYR A 196 11.50 -5.26 25.68
CA TYR A 196 10.69 -4.04 25.71
C TYR A 196 9.18 -4.31 25.64
N LEU A 197 8.74 -5.25 24.79
CA LEU A 197 7.33 -5.63 24.67
C LEU A 197 6.75 -6.25 25.95
N GLU A 198 7.58 -6.91 26.78
CA GLU A 198 7.16 -7.40 28.09
C GLU A 198 6.53 -6.28 28.95
N LYS A 199 7.11 -5.07 28.89
CA LYS A 199 6.67 -3.91 29.67
C LYS A 199 5.73 -2.99 28.91
N HIS A 200 5.86 -2.93 27.59
CA HIS A 200 5.16 -1.98 26.71
C HIS A 200 4.37 -2.70 25.61
N PRO A 201 3.35 -3.52 25.95
CA PRO A 201 2.63 -4.35 24.98
C PRO A 201 1.90 -3.51 23.90
N ASN A 202 1.46 -2.31 24.25
CA ASN A 202 0.82 -1.36 23.32
C ASN A 202 1.76 -0.84 22.21
N GLN A 203 3.06 -1.09 22.30
CA GLN A 203 4.04 -0.73 21.26
C GLN A 203 4.23 -1.82 20.20
N PHE A 204 3.39 -2.88 20.22
CA PHE A 204 3.47 -4.02 19.31
C PHE A 204 3.70 -3.62 17.85
N GLY A 205 2.82 -2.79 17.26
CA GLY A 205 2.92 -2.47 15.83
C GLY A 205 4.21 -1.73 15.45
N TYR A 206 4.78 -0.95 16.38
CA TYR A 206 6.07 -0.31 16.16
C TYR A 206 7.22 -1.32 16.19
N ILE A 207 7.19 -2.27 17.12
CA ILE A 207 8.20 -3.33 17.23
C ILE A 207 8.11 -4.30 16.05
N GLU A 208 6.91 -4.71 15.67
CA GLU A 208 6.64 -5.53 14.49
C GLU A 208 7.29 -4.92 13.23
N ASN A 209 7.05 -3.62 12.98
CA ASN A 209 7.67 -2.92 11.86
C ASN A 209 9.21 -2.89 11.95
N ARG A 210 9.76 -2.71 13.15
CA ARG A 210 11.22 -2.70 13.36
C ARG A 210 11.85 -4.06 13.05
N ILE A 211 11.22 -5.16 13.48
CA ILE A 211 11.67 -6.52 13.16
C ILE A 211 11.60 -6.75 11.65
N ALA A 212 10.46 -6.43 11.03
CA ALA A 212 10.25 -6.60 9.59
C ALA A 212 11.29 -5.88 8.72
N ASN A 213 11.89 -4.78 9.21
CA ASN A 213 12.88 -4.01 8.44
C ASN A 213 14.22 -4.73 8.25
N TYR A 214 14.61 -5.61 9.15
CA TYR A 214 15.85 -6.39 9.04
C TYR A 214 15.63 -7.87 8.73
N THR A 215 14.38 -8.34 8.69
CA THR A 215 14.01 -9.70 8.27
C THR A 215 13.44 -9.70 6.85
N LYS A 216 14.11 -9.01 5.92
CA LYS A 216 13.67 -8.94 4.52
C LYS A 216 14.00 -10.21 3.76
N GLU A 217 15.16 -10.79 4.04
CA GLU A 217 15.58 -12.06 3.47
C GLU A 217 14.91 -13.22 4.23
N PRO A 218 14.43 -14.26 3.53
CA PRO A 218 13.76 -15.40 4.17
C PRO A 218 14.63 -16.08 5.24
N GLU A 219 15.93 -16.20 5.01
CA GLU A 219 16.87 -16.84 5.95
C GLU A 219 16.95 -16.08 7.28
N ASP A 220 17.00 -14.75 7.24
CA ASP A 220 17.04 -13.90 8.44
C ASP A 220 15.71 -13.95 9.19
N ALA A 221 14.60 -13.90 8.47
CA ALA A 221 13.27 -14.03 9.02
C ALA A 221 13.06 -15.39 9.72
N LEU A 222 13.55 -16.49 9.14
CA LEU A 222 13.47 -17.82 9.74
C LEU A 222 14.36 -17.94 10.99
N GLN A 223 15.54 -17.34 11.00
CA GLN A 223 16.38 -17.28 12.20
C GLN A 223 15.70 -16.52 13.34
N VAL A 224 15.07 -15.39 13.03
CA VAL A 224 14.28 -14.63 14.00
C VAL A 224 13.03 -15.41 14.44
N ALA A 225 12.39 -16.16 13.54
CA ALA A 225 11.25 -17.01 13.87
C ALA A 225 11.62 -18.10 14.89
N GLU A 226 12.76 -18.79 14.72
CA GLU A 226 13.23 -19.77 15.70
C GLU A 226 13.55 -19.14 17.06
N LEU A 227 14.07 -17.92 17.07
CA LEU A 227 14.28 -17.16 18.31
C LEU A 227 12.96 -16.81 19.00
N LEU A 228 11.97 -16.31 18.25
CA LEU A 228 10.64 -16.00 18.78
C LEU A 228 10.00 -17.25 19.38
N LYS A 229 10.08 -18.37 18.66
CA LYS A 229 9.58 -19.67 19.12
C LYS A 229 10.25 -20.11 20.42
N ALA A 230 11.57 -19.99 20.54
CA ALA A 230 12.29 -20.30 21.78
C ALA A 230 11.87 -19.38 22.93
N SER A 231 11.57 -18.10 22.65
CA SER A 231 11.14 -17.15 23.69
C SER A 231 9.76 -17.46 24.29
N LEU A 232 8.92 -18.26 23.59
CA LEU A 232 7.59 -18.66 24.06
C LEU A 232 7.62 -19.40 25.41
N GLU A 233 8.72 -20.07 25.75
CA GLU A 233 8.87 -20.79 27.02
C GLU A 233 8.99 -19.86 28.25
N THR A 234 9.33 -18.58 28.02
CA THR A 234 9.71 -17.64 29.08
C THR A 234 8.95 -16.32 29.06
N THR A 235 8.34 -15.95 27.93
CA THR A 235 7.63 -14.69 27.76
C THR A 235 6.32 -14.65 28.56
N THR A 236 6.00 -13.49 29.15
CA THR A 236 4.65 -13.26 29.71
C THR A 236 3.68 -12.72 28.67
N ARG A 237 4.17 -12.43 27.45
CA ARG A 237 3.44 -11.86 26.31
C ARG A 237 3.29 -12.85 25.17
N GLU A 238 2.96 -14.10 25.49
CA GLU A 238 2.87 -15.21 24.53
C GLU A 238 2.05 -14.84 23.29
N TYR A 239 0.88 -14.21 23.46
CA TYR A 239 0.03 -13.77 22.36
C TYR A 239 0.77 -12.85 21.36
N LEU A 240 1.52 -11.85 21.86
CA LEU A 240 2.23 -10.90 21.00
C LEU A 240 3.41 -11.58 20.29
N VAL A 241 4.14 -12.46 20.98
CA VAL A 241 5.26 -13.20 20.39
C VAL A 241 4.77 -14.14 19.29
N ARG A 242 3.66 -14.85 19.53
CA ARG A 242 3.02 -15.70 18.49
C ARG A 242 2.53 -14.89 17.31
N LYS A 243 2.01 -13.68 17.54
CA LYS A 243 1.60 -12.80 16.45
C LYS A 243 2.79 -12.39 15.57
N LEU A 244 3.91 -11.97 16.17
CA LEU A 244 5.16 -11.72 15.44
C LEU A 244 5.61 -12.95 14.64
N LEU A 245 5.51 -14.13 15.24
CA LEU A 245 5.89 -15.39 14.59
C LEU A 245 4.99 -15.72 13.38
N ALA A 246 3.68 -15.56 13.54
CA ALA A 246 2.70 -15.78 12.48
C ALA A 246 2.91 -14.80 11.31
N ASP A 247 3.10 -13.51 11.62
CA ASP A 247 3.32 -12.46 10.62
C ASP A 247 4.65 -12.66 9.87
N LEU A 248 5.71 -13.11 10.55
CA LEU A 248 6.97 -13.49 9.90
C LEU A 248 6.79 -14.70 8.98
N TYR A 249 6.10 -15.74 9.42
CA TYR A 249 5.85 -16.91 8.56
C TYR A 249 5.00 -16.56 7.33
N LEU A 250 4.02 -15.66 7.43
CA LEU A 250 3.32 -15.13 6.26
C LEU A 250 4.28 -14.44 5.28
N ARG A 251 5.18 -13.61 5.80
CA ARG A 251 6.11 -12.82 4.98
C ARG A 251 7.13 -13.68 4.24
N VAL A 252 7.52 -14.83 4.80
CA VAL A 252 8.40 -15.80 4.15
C VAL A 252 7.65 -16.92 3.44
N GLU A 253 6.35 -16.74 3.19
CA GLU A 253 5.50 -17.66 2.43
C GLU A 253 5.41 -19.08 3.05
N GLU A 254 5.64 -19.19 4.34
CA GLU A 254 5.51 -20.42 5.12
C GLU A 254 4.08 -20.57 5.67
N TYR A 255 3.10 -20.57 4.77
CA TYR A 255 1.66 -20.51 5.09
C TYR A 255 1.20 -21.64 6.03
N GLY A 256 1.77 -22.84 5.93
CA GLY A 256 1.45 -23.95 6.83
C GLY A 256 1.98 -23.78 8.25
N LYS A 257 3.10 -23.07 8.45
CA LYS A 257 3.59 -22.69 9.79
C LYS A 257 2.76 -21.53 10.33
N SER A 258 2.51 -20.52 9.49
CA SER A 258 1.66 -19.39 9.84
C SER A 258 0.25 -19.82 10.28
N LEU A 259 -0.44 -20.67 9.51
CA LEU A 259 -1.78 -21.15 9.85
C LEU A 259 -1.82 -21.80 11.24
N ARG A 260 -0.79 -22.57 11.61
CA ARG A 260 -0.70 -23.19 12.94
C ARG A 260 -0.61 -22.15 14.05
N GLU A 261 0.15 -21.08 13.86
CA GLU A 261 0.18 -19.99 14.84
C GLU A 261 -1.16 -19.26 14.91
N PHE A 262 -1.81 -18.96 13.78
CA PHE A 262 -3.16 -18.35 13.77
C PHE A 262 -4.22 -19.25 14.45
N GLN A 263 -4.12 -20.57 14.32
CA GLN A 263 -4.99 -21.51 15.05
C GLN A 263 -4.75 -21.48 16.57
N VAL A 264 -3.52 -21.25 17.01
CA VAL A 264 -3.22 -21.08 18.44
C VAL A 264 -3.74 -19.73 18.91
N LEU A 265 -3.40 -18.65 18.20
CA LEU A 265 -3.87 -17.29 18.50
C LEU A 265 -5.39 -17.19 18.61
N GLU A 266 -6.13 -17.85 17.71
CA GLU A 266 -7.59 -17.88 17.74
C GLU A 266 -8.15 -18.47 19.05
N ARG A 267 -7.45 -19.43 19.66
CA ARG A 267 -7.86 -20.09 20.91
C ARG A 267 -7.40 -19.36 22.17
N MET A 268 -6.50 -18.38 22.04
CA MET A 268 -5.98 -17.62 23.16
C MET A 268 -6.90 -16.47 23.55
N ASP A 269 -6.98 -16.17 24.84
CA ASP A 269 -7.59 -14.93 25.32
C ASP A 269 -6.67 -13.75 24.95
N ALA A 270 -7.10 -12.92 23.99
CA ALA A 270 -6.34 -11.73 23.60
C ALA A 270 -6.48 -10.63 24.67
N PRO A 271 -5.41 -10.20 25.35
CA PRO A 271 -5.49 -9.26 26.48
C PRO A 271 -6.13 -7.91 26.12
N GLU A 272 -5.97 -7.47 24.87
CA GLU A 272 -6.50 -6.19 24.37
C GLU A 272 -7.97 -6.27 23.92
N ARG A 273 -8.55 -7.47 23.75
CA ARG A 273 -9.94 -7.65 23.27
C ARG A 273 -10.95 -7.85 24.41
N GLY A 274 -10.53 -7.76 25.66
CA GLY A 274 -11.31 -8.30 26.78
C GLY A 274 -11.50 -9.82 26.63
N LYS A 275 -12.21 -10.46 27.57
CA LYS A 275 -12.62 -11.88 27.44
C LYS A 275 -13.64 -12.05 26.32
N THR A 276 -13.21 -11.89 25.07
CA THR A 276 -14.04 -12.11 23.90
C THR A 276 -13.80 -13.53 23.43
N ARG A 277 -14.85 -14.35 23.46
CA ARG A 277 -14.87 -15.74 22.96
C ARG A 277 -14.27 -15.79 21.56
N SER A 278 -13.43 -16.79 21.26
CA SER A 278 -12.93 -17.07 19.91
C SER A 278 -14.04 -16.98 18.88
N THR A 279 -13.84 -16.14 17.85
CA THR A 279 -14.87 -15.78 16.86
C THR A 279 -14.48 -16.17 15.44
N GLY A 280 -13.35 -16.82 15.22
CA GLY A 280 -12.78 -17.08 13.90
C GLY A 280 -12.11 -15.84 13.27
N GLN A 281 -11.84 -14.79 14.04
CA GLN A 281 -11.28 -13.53 13.53
C GLN A 281 -9.83 -13.69 13.04
N GLU A 282 -8.98 -14.37 13.81
CA GLU A 282 -7.57 -14.57 13.47
C GLU A 282 -7.44 -15.49 12.26
N LEU A 283 -8.24 -16.56 12.24
CA LEU A 283 -8.33 -17.46 11.09
C LEU A 283 -8.85 -16.73 9.84
N TYR A 284 -9.84 -15.85 9.98
CA TYR A 284 -10.36 -15.09 8.85
C TYR A 284 -9.30 -14.14 8.29
N PHE A 285 -8.56 -13.45 9.15
CA PHE A 285 -7.46 -12.59 8.73
C PHE A 285 -6.39 -13.37 7.94
N PHE A 286 -5.98 -14.53 8.46
CA PHE A 286 -5.05 -15.41 7.73
C PHE A 286 -5.63 -15.87 6.39
N ALA A 287 -6.90 -16.29 6.36
CA ALA A 287 -7.55 -16.79 5.16
C ALA A 287 -7.58 -15.73 4.05
N GLU A 288 -7.91 -14.48 4.36
CA GLU A 288 -7.91 -13.37 3.39
C GLU A 288 -6.49 -13.07 2.88
N LYS A 289 -5.47 -13.15 3.74
CA LYS A 289 -4.06 -12.98 3.33
C LYS A 289 -3.59 -14.09 2.40
N ALA A 290 -3.88 -15.35 2.74
CA ALA A 290 -3.58 -16.48 1.88
C ALA A 290 -4.32 -16.40 0.54
N LEU A 291 -5.61 -16.02 0.56
CA LEU A 291 -6.42 -15.86 -0.65
C LEU A 291 -5.86 -14.76 -1.57
N GLN A 292 -5.44 -13.63 -1.00
CA GLN A 292 -4.81 -12.54 -1.75
C GLN A 292 -3.47 -12.96 -2.37
N ALA A 293 -2.71 -13.81 -1.68
CA ALA A 293 -1.42 -14.30 -2.15
C ALA A 293 -1.52 -15.43 -3.21
N GLY A 294 -2.72 -15.91 -3.52
CA GLY A 294 -2.91 -17.04 -4.44
C GLY A 294 -2.82 -18.41 -3.77
N GLU A 295 -2.63 -18.45 -2.45
CA GLU A 295 -2.48 -19.67 -1.65
C GLU A 295 -3.84 -20.25 -1.25
N PHE A 296 -4.62 -20.59 -2.26
CA PHE A 296 -6.03 -20.94 -2.15
C PHE A 296 -6.27 -22.16 -1.24
N LYS A 297 -5.35 -23.13 -1.25
CA LYS A 297 -5.43 -24.32 -0.38
C LYS A 297 -5.40 -23.95 1.11
N PHE A 298 -4.50 -23.04 1.51
CA PHE A 298 -4.40 -22.61 2.91
C PHE A 298 -5.54 -21.67 3.30
N ALA A 299 -5.99 -20.81 2.37
CA ALA A 299 -7.19 -20.00 2.57
C ALA A 299 -8.42 -20.88 2.83
N GLN A 300 -8.64 -21.90 1.99
CA GLN A 300 -9.71 -22.88 2.16
C GLN A 300 -9.63 -23.56 3.53
N GLN A 301 -8.46 -24.09 3.93
CA GLN A 301 -8.30 -24.73 5.24
C GLN A 301 -8.70 -23.80 6.40
N ALA A 302 -8.33 -22.52 6.33
CA ALA A 302 -8.69 -21.55 7.36
C ALA A 302 -10.19 -21.23 7.36
N TYR A 303 -10.82 -21.06 6.19
CA TYR A 303 -12.27 -20.87 6.11
C TYR A 303 -13.05 -22.09 6.61
N ASP A 304 -12.66 -23.31 6.25
CA ASP A 304 -13.26 -24.55 6.73
C ASP A 304 -13.22 -24.61 8.27
N LEU A 305 -12.08 -24.28 8.87
CA LEU A 305 -11.94 -24.21 10.33
C LEU A 305 -12.89 -23.18 10.97
N ILE A 306 -13.11 -22.03 10.34
CA ILE A 306 -14.07 -21.02 10.82
C ILE A 306 -15.48 -21.60 10.83
N LEU A 307 -15.89 -22.22 9.73
CA LEU A 307 -17.24 -22.74 9.54
C LEU A 307 -17.53 -23.94 10.47
N ASP A 308 -16.53 -24.81 10.68
CA ASP A 308 -16.66 -26.01 11.48
C ASP A 308 -16.60 -25.74 12.99
N LYS A 309 -15.66 -24.91 13.43
CA LYS A 309 -15.37 -24.71 14.86
C LYS A 309 -16.08 -23.48 15.44
N TYR A 310 -16.45 -22.51 14.60
CA TYR A 310 -17.04 -21.25 15.03
C TYR A 310 -18.35 -20.96 14.29
N PRO A 311 -19.38 -21.82 14.40
CA PRO A 311 -20.63 -21.70 13.62
C PRO A 311 -21.48 -20.47 13.98
N SER A 312 -21.17 -19.77 15.08
CA SER A 312 -21.77 -18.49 15.47
C SER A 312 -20.85 -17.29 15.20
N SER A 313 -19.76 -17.48 14.46
CA SER A 313 -18.81 -16.44 14.07
C SER A 313 -19.51 -15.31 13.31
N PRO A 314 -19.20 -14.03 13.60
CA PRO A 314 -19.65 -12.91 12.77
C PRO A 314 -19.01 -12.94 11.37
N PHE A 315 -17.92 -13.70 11.19
CA PHE A 315 -17.25 -13.90 9.91
C PHE A 315 -17.84 -15.06 9.11
N LYS A 316 -18.76 -15.88 9.65
CA LYS A 316 -19.28 -17.08 8.99
C LYS A 316 -19.70 -16.85 7.53
N VAL A 317 -20.55 -15.87 7.28
CA VAL A 317 -21.05 -15.56 5.93
C VAL A 317 -19.89 -15.17 4.99
N ARG A 318 -18.96 -14.34 5.47
CA ARG A 318 -17.79 -13.92 4.69
C ARG A 318 -16.83 -15.08 4.43
N ALA A 319 -16.63 -15.94 5.43
CA ALA A 319 -15.81 -17.14 5.33
C ALA A 319 -16.40 -18.15 4.34
N SER A 320 -17.73 -18.35 4.34
CA SER A 320 -18.41 -19.18 3.34
C SER A 320 -18.24 -18.63 1.92
N TYR A 321 -18.35 -17.30 1.73
CA TYR A 321 -18.08 -16.68 0.43
C TYR A 321 -16.60 -16.84 0.03
N GLY A 322 -15.68 -16.62 0.96
CA GLY A 322 -14.23 -16.79 0.76
C GLY A 322 -13.83 -18.23 0.43
N LEU A 323 -14.47 -19.22 1.07
CA LEU A 323 -14.29 -20.64 0.77
C LEU A 323 -14.71 -20.96 -0.66
N ALA A 324 -15.91 -20.52 -1.07
CA ALA A 324 -16.39 -20.73 -2.44
C ALA A 324 -15.43 -20.09 -3.46
N ARG A 325 -14.96 -18.86 -3.19
CA ARG A 325 -13.96 -18.18 -4.01
C ARG A 325 -12.63 -18.94 -4.06
N ALA A 326 -12.13 -19.45 -2.93
CA ALA A 326 -10.91 -20.24 -2.88
C ALA A 326 -11.02 -21.53 -3.71
N LYS A 327 -12.18 -22.19 -3.70
CA LYS A 327 -12.46 -23.36 -4.55
C LYS A 327 -12.50 -22.99 -6.03
N GLN A 328 -13.16 -21.89 -6.38
CA GLN A 328 -13.20 -21.37 -7.75
C GLN A 328 -11.79 -21.12 -8.29
N MET A 329 -10.95 -20.41 -7.52
CA MET A 329 -9.59 -20.09 -7.92
C MET A 329 -8.66 -21.33 -8.04
N GLN A 330 -9.02 -22.45 -7.41
CA GLN A 330 -8.35 -23.74 -7.59
C GLN A 330 -8.83 -24.52 -8.83
N GLY A 331 -9.80 -24.00 -9.57
CA GLY A 331 -10.42 -24.67 -10.72
C GLY A 331 -11.54 -25.65 -10.36
N PHE A 332 -11.97 -25.70 -9.10
CA PHE A 332 -13.06 -26.57 -8.66
C PHE A 332 -14.42 -25.90 -8.84
N ALA A 333 -14.77 -25.59 -10.09
CA ALA A 333 -15.97 -24.82 -10.47
C ALA A 333 -17.27 -25.36 -9.83
N ASN A 334 -17.53 -26.67 -9.97
CA ASN A 334 -18.73 -27.29 -9.41
C ASN A 334 -18.79 -27.22 -7.88
N GLU A 335 -17.65 -27.39 -7.20
CA GLU A 335 -17.60 -27.28 -5.74
C GLU A 335 -17.77 -25.84 -5.26
N ALA A 336 -17.28 -24.87 -6.04
CA ALA A 336 -17.46 -23.46 -5.76
C ALA A 336 -18.94 -23.08 -5.87
N ILE A 337 -19.64 -23.55 -6.92
CA ILE A 337 -21.09 -23.38 -7.08
C ILE A 337 -21.83 -23.94 -5.87
N GLN A 338 -21.56 -25.18 -5.46
CA GLN A 338 -22.20 -25.80 -4.29
C GLN A 338 -21.98 -24.98 -3.01
N ALA A 339 -20.76 -24.45 -2.82
CA ALA A 339 -20.44 -23.63 -1.66
C ALA A 339 -21.18 -22.27 -1.69
N TYR A 340 -21.30 -21.63 -2.86
CA TYR A 340 -22.09 -20.41 -3.03
C TYR A 340 -23.60 -20.66 -2.82
N GLU A 341 -24.14 -21.77 -3.33
CA GLU A 341 -25.54 -22.14 -3.11
C GLU A 341 -25.84 -22.37 -1.63
N ALA A 342 -24.94 -23.05 -0.90
CA ALA A 342 -25.07 -23.24 0.54
C ALA A 342 -25.06 -21.91 1.31
N LEU A 343 -24.23 -20.95 0.90
CA LEU A 343 -24.23 -19.59 1.46
C LEU A 343 -25.59 -18.91 1.23
N ILE A 344 -26.11 -18.93 0.00
CA ILE A 344 -27.39 -18.30 -0.35
C ILE A 344 -28.54 -18.93 0.44
N ALA A 345 -28.55 -20.26 0.59
CA ALA A 345 -29.57 -20.97 1.35
C ALA A 345 -29.57 -20.58 2.84
N THR A 346 -28.38 -20.35 3.42
CA THR A 346 -28.25 -20.03 4.86
C THR A 346 -28.39 -18.55 5.19
N ALA A 347 -28.13 -17.66 4.22
CA ALA A 347 -28.15 -16.21 4.43
C ALA A 347 -28.76 -15.45 3.23
N PRO A 348 -30.00 -15.74 2.80
CA PRO A 348 -30.54 -15.27 1.51
C PRO A 348 -30.65 -13.74 1.38
N GLN A 349 -30.81 -13.02 2.49
CA GLN A 349 -30.94 -11.54 2.51
C GLN A 349 -29.60 -10.82 2.72
N ASN A 350 -28.49 -11.56 2.81
CA ASN A 350 -27.18 -10.98 3.04
C ASN A 350 -26.58 -10.46 1.71
N PRO A 351 -25.90 -9.29 1.68
CA PRO A 351 -25.23 -8.79 0.48
C PRO A 351 -24.28 -9.81 -0.18
N TRP A 352 -23.59 -10.64 0.61
CA TRP A 352 -22.70 -11.67 0.07
C TRP A 352 -23.45 -12.78 -0.69
N SER A 353 -24.75 -12.94 -0.48
CA SER A 353 -25.59 -13.88 -1.23
C SER A 353 -25.95 -13.35 -2.62
N GLU A 354 -26.11 -12.02 -2.76
CA GLU A 354 -26.21 -11.38 -4.08
C GLU A 354 -24.90 -11.57 -4.85
N ASP A 355 -23.76 -11.27 -4.20
CA ASP A 355 -22.43 -11.48 -4.80
C ASP A 355 -22.21 -12.94 -5.17
N ALA A 356 -22.60 -13.89 -4.31
CA ALA A 356 -22.47 -15.33 -4.56
C ALA A 356 -23.28 -15.78 -5.77
N LEU A 357 -24.53 -15.31 -5.90
CA LEU A 357 -25.38 -15.66 -7.04
C LEU A 357 -24.81 -15.10 -8.34
N PHE A 358 -24.20 -13.91 -8.30
CA PHE A 358 -23.48 -13.34 -9.43
C PHE A 358 -22.28 -14.22 -9.82
N GLN A 359 -21.48 -14.66 -8.83
CA GLN A 359 -20.32 -15.54 -9.09
C GLN A 359 -20.75 -16.90 -9.66
N ILE A 360 -21.86 -17.49 -9.20
CA ILE A 360 -22.38 -18.74 -9.81
C ILE A 360 -22.66 -18.52 -11.31
N GLY A 361 -23.30 -17.40 -11.68
CA GLY A 361 -23.56 -17.06 -13.07
C GLY A 361 -22.26 -16.87 -13.87
N GLU A 362 -21.25 -16.21 -13.29
CA GLU A 362 -19.93 -16.05 -13.91
C GLU A 362 -19.24 -17.40 -14.12
N ILE A 363 -19.31 -18.33 -13.14
CA ILE A 363 -18.74 -19.68 -13.28
C ILE A 363 -19.43 -20.43 -14.41
N TYR A 364 -20.77 -20.42 -14.47
CA TYR A 364 -21.49 -21.05 -15.56
C TYR A 364 -21.14 -20.43 -16.92
N PHE A 365 -21.00 -19.11 -17.01
CA PHE A 365 -20.74 -18.43 -18.28
C PHE A 365 -19.28 -18.53 -18.73
N ALA A 366 -18.33 -18.23 -17.85
CA ALA A 366 -16.92 -18.09 -18.17
C ALA A 366 -16.12 -19.37 -17.95
N ASP A 367 -16.39 -20.13 -16.89
CA ASP A 367 -15.57 -21.31 -16.58
C ASP A 367 -16.12 -22.55 -17.29
N LEU A 368 -17.42 -22.80 -17.16
CA LEU A 368 -18.09 -24.00 -17.69
C LEU A 368 -18.71 -23.80 -19.08
N PHE A 369 -18.95 -22.55 -19.48
CA PHE A 369 -19.67 -22.17 -20.71
C PHE A 369 -21.06 -22.82 -20.86
N GLU A 370 -21.75 -23.07 -19.75
CA GLU A 370 -23.14 -23.50 -19.68
C GLU A 370 -24.07 -22.28 -19.73
N VAL A 371 -24.16 -21.67 -20.92
CA VAL A 371 -24.81 -20.35 -21.14
C VAL A 371 -26.28 -20.33 -20.67
N ASP A 372 -27.02 -21.43 -20.80
CA ASP A 372 -28.41 -21.50 -20.33
C ASP A 372 -28.51 -21.39 -18.81
N LYS A 373 -27.67 -22.12 -18.07
CA LYS A 373 -27.66 -22.06 -16.60
C LYS A 373 -27.17 -20.70 -16.11
N ALA A 374 -26.20 -20.10 -16.80
CA ALA A 374 -25.76 -18.74 -16.50
C ALA A 374 -26.91 -17.73 -16.66
N LEU A 375 -27.62 -17.79 -17.78
CA LEU A 375 -28.76 -16.92 -18.07
C LEU A 375 -29.86 -17.04 -17.02
N ASP A 376 -30.23 -18.26 -16.63
CA ASP A 376 -31.24 -18.52 -15.61
C ASP A 376 -30.79 -18.01 -14.24
N THR A 377 -29.52 -18.21 -13.89
CA THR A 377 -28.92 -17.73 -12.63
C THR A 377 -28.94 -16.21 -12.56
N PHE A 378 -28.50 -15.52 -13.61
CA PHE A 378 -28.49 -14.06 -13.65
C PHE A 378 -29.90 -13.46 -13.64
N LYS A 379 -30.87 -14.07 -14.35
CA LYS A 379 -32.28 -13.65 -14.25
C LYS A 379 -32.81 -13.80 -12.83
N SER A 380 -32.52 -14.93 -12.16
CA SER A 380 -32.91 -15.14 -10.76
C SER A 380 -32.30 -14.08 -9.83
N LEU A 381 -31.08 -13.61 -10.09
CA LEU A 381 -30.45 -12.54 -9.32
C LEU A 381 -31.22 -11.23 -9.43
N VAL A 382 -31.56 -10.80 -10.65
CA VAL A 382 -32.34 -9.58 -10.87
C VAL A 382 -33.70 -9.65 -10.19
N GLU A 383 -34.35 -10.82 -10.21
CA GLU A 383 -35.64 -11.05 -9.56
C GLU A 383 -35.56 -11.03 -8.02
N LYS A 384 -34.53 -11.67 -7.44
CA LYS A 384 -34.36 -11.79 -5.99
C LYS A 384 -33.80 -10.52 -5.35
N TYR A 385 -32.95 -9.79 -6.06
CA TYR A 385 -32.24 -8.61 -5.57
C TYR A 385 -32.48 -7.40 -6.48
N PRO A 386 -33.73 -6.92 -6.62
CA PRO A 386 -34.02 -5.77 -7.47
C PRO A 386 -33.32 -4.52 -6.92
N GLY A 387 -32.41 -3.95 -7.71
CA GLY A 387 -31.65 -2.74 -7.34
C GLY A 387 -30.50 -2.98 -6.37
N GLY A 388 -30.09 -4.24 -6.19
CA GLY A 388 -28.85 -4.61 -5.50
C GLY A 388 -27.59 -4.12 -6.21
N LYS A 389 -26.44 -4.32 -5.57
CA LYS A 389 -25.16 -3.78 -6.07
C LYS A 389 -24.72 -4.42 -7.39
N LYS A 390 -25.11 -5.66 -7.64
CA LYS A 390 -24.78 -6.45 -8.83
C LYS A 390 -25.84 -6.39 -9.91
N THR A 391 -27.02 -5.82 -9.65
CA THR A 391 -28.12 -5.77 -10.63
C THR A 391 -27.69 -5.15 -11.96
N LEU A 392 -26.96 -4.02 -11.95
CA LEU A 392 -26.54 -3.37 -13.20
C LEU A 392 -25.57 -4.23 -14.00
N ASP A 393 -24.56 -4.81 -13.37
CA ASP A 393 -23.64 -5.74 -14.03
C ASP A 393 -24.36 -6.97 -14.55
N THR A 394 -25.36 -7.45 -13.81
CA THR A 394 -26.16 -8.61 -14.17
C THR A 394 -26.98 -8.36 -15.44
N TYR A 395 -27.50 -7.15 -15.66
CA TYR A 395 -28.16 -6.81 -16.92
C TYR A 395 -27.23 -7.00 -18.13
N PHE A 396 -25.98 -6.54 -18.01
CA PHE A 396 -24.98 -6.75 -19.05
C PHE A 396 -24.65 -8.23 -19.22
N ARG A 397 -24.54 -9.00 -18.13
CA ARG A 397 -24.28 -10.46 -18.23
C ARG A 397 -25.43 -11.25 -18.86
N ILE A 398 -26.67 -10.87 -18.61
CA ILE A 398 -27.83 -11.44 -19.31
C ILE A 398 -27.73 -11.13 -20.81
N GLY A 399 -27.39 -9.89 -21.17
CA GLY A 399 -27.11 -9.50 -22.56
C GLY A 399 -25.97 -10.30 -23.20
N ASP A 400 -24.86 -10.51 -22.47
CA ASP A 400 -23.70 -11.30 -22.91
C ASP A 400 -24.13 -12.77 -23.18
N CYS A 401 -24.92 -13.38 -22.29
CA CYS A 401 -25.46 -14.72 -22.49
C CYS A 401 -26.36 -14.81 -23.73
N LEU A 402 -27.27 -13.85 -23.91
CA LEU A 402 -28.16 -13.81 -25.08
C LEU A 402 -27.40 -13.58 -26.38
N THR A 403 -26.32 -12.80 -26.33
CA THR A 403 -25.41 -12.57 -27.46
C THR A 403 -24.69 -13.85 -27.84
N ALA A 404 -24.15 -14.59 -26.86
CA ALA A 404 -23.57 -15.90 -27.10
C ALA A 404 -24.60 -16.86 -27.73
N LYS A 405 -25.86 -16.83 -27.29
CA LYS A 405 -26.95 -17.61 -27.91
C LYS A 405 -27.37 -17.13 -29.31
N GLY A 406 -26.87 -15.99 -29.79
CA GLY A 406 -27.26 -15.37 -31.06
C GLY A 406 -28.61 -14.64 -31.01
N ASN A 407 -29.22 -14.47 -29.83
CA ASN A 407 -30.46 -13.74 -29.65
C ASN A 407 -30.18 -12.24 -29.46
N PHE A 408 -29.85 -11.57 -30.55
CA PHE A 408 -29.41 -10.17 -30.53
C PHE A 408 -30.51 -9.18 -30.17
N ALA A 409 -31.77 -9.49 -30.50
CA ALA A 409 -32.89 -8.60 -30.18
C ALA A 409 -33.08 -8.49 -28.66
N ASP A 410 -33.18 -9.63 -27.97
CA ASP A 410 -33.31 -9.64 -26.52
C ASP A 410 -32.03 -9.11 -25.84
N ALA A 411 -30.85 -9.46 -26.38
CA ALA A 411 -29.58 -8.95 -25.85
C ALA A 411 -29.55 -7.41 -25.83
N ARG A 412 -30.00 -6.76 -26.92
CA ARG A 412 -30.09 -5.29 -27.00
C ARG A 412 -30.98 -4.73 -25.89
N THR A 413 -32.16 -5.29 -25.70
CA THR A 413 -33.08 -4.87 -24.61
C THR A 413 -32.44 -4.97 -23.23
N TRP A 414 -31.67 -6.03 -22.95
CA TRP A 414 -30.99 -6.18 -21.67
C TRP A 414 -29.79 -5.24 -21.49
N TYR A 415 -29.05 -4.93 -22.56
CA TYR A 415 -27.98 -3.92 -22.50
C TYR A 415 -28.51 -2.50 -22.30
N GLU A 416 -29.73 -2.20 -22.74
CA GLU A 416 -30.35 -0.88 -22.60
C GLU A 416 -31.05 -0.68 -21.25
N LYS A 417 -31.49 -1.76 -20.57
CA LYS A 417 -32.13 -1.68 -19.24
C LYS A 417 -31.41 -0.82 -18.18
N PRO A 418 -30.06 -0.88 -18.04
CA PRO A 418 -29.33 0.01 -17.14
C PRO A 418 -29.58 1.50 -17.41
N LEU A 419 -29.88 1.89 -18.65
CA LEU A 419 -30.12 3.27 -19.06
C LEU A 419 -31.47 3.79 -18.54
N ASP A 420 -32.49 2.93 -18.53
CA ASP A 420 -33.84 3.26 -18.07
C ASP A 420 -33.95 3.35 -16.54
N ALA A 421 -33.01 2.75 -15.81
CA ALA A 421 -33.04 2.63 -14.35
C ALA A 421 -32.68 3.93 -13.59
N GLY A 422 -32.43 5.05 -14.28
CA GLY A 422 -32.22 6.37 -13.67
C GLY A 422 -30.95 6.54 -12.80
N LYS A 423 -30.06 5.53 -12.80
CA LYS A 423 -28.78 5.51 -12.06
C LYS A 423 -27.61 5.29 -13.02
N THR A 424 -27.46 6.16 -14.02
CA THR A 424 -26.40 6.04 -15.03
C THR A 424 -25.25 6.98 -14.77
N ASN A 425 -24.03 6.43 -14.79
CA ASN A 425 -22.80 7.18 -14.95
C ASN A 425 -22.23 6.93 -16.36
N TRP A 426 -21.13 7.61 -16.70
CA TRP A 426 -20.48 7.46 -18.00
C TRP A 426 -20.09 6.01 -18.30
N VAL A 427 -19.56 5.28 -17.31
CA VAL A 427 -19.16 3.88 -17.47
C VAL A 427 -20.33 2.99 -17.89
N VAL A 428 -21.49 3.13 -17.24
CA VAL A 428 -22.70 2.35 -17.59
C VAL A 428 -23.23 2.74 -18.96
N LYS A 429 -23.26 4.05 -19.26
CA LYS A 429 -23.74 4.57 -20.56
C LYS A 429 -22.87 4.06 -21.70
N ASP A 430 -21.56 4.19 -21.58
CA ASP A 430 -20.62 3.79 -22.61
C ASP A 430 -20.60 2.27 -22.80
N ARG A 431 -20.69 1.49 -21.72
CA ARG A 431 -20.82 0.03 -21.79
C ARG A 431 -22.05 -0.38 -22.61
N ALA A 432 -23.20 0.24 -22.36
CA ALA A 432 -24.43 -0.05 -23.09
C ALA A 432 -24.32 0.34 -24.57
N LEU A 433 -23.78 1.53 -24.87
CA LEU A 433 -23.56 1.97 -26.25
C LEU A 433 -22.61 1.02 -26.98
N TYR A 434 -21.49 0.64 -26.36
CA TYR A 434 -20.51 -0.25 -26.97
C TYR A 434 -21.10 -1.64 -27.21
N LYS A 435 -21.76 -2.23 -26.21
CA LYS A 435 -22.37 -3.56 -26.33
C LYS A 435 -23.47 -3.59 -27.40
N THR A 436 -24.30 -2.56 -27.48
CA THR A 436 -25.33 -2.48 -28.54
C THR A 436 -24.75 -2.19 -29.92
N ALA A 437 -23.73 -1.34 -30.03
CA ALA A 437 -23.00 -1.14 -31.29
C ALA A 437 -22.34 -2.42 -31.78
N TYR A 438 -21.80 -3.24 -30.87
CA TYR A 438 -21.22 -4.52 -31.21
C TYR A 438 -22.27 -5.52 -31.75
N LEU A 439 -23.50 -5.48 -31.23
CA LEU A 439 -24.62 -6.24 -31.80
C LEU A 439 -24.96 -5.77 -33.22
N ASP A 440 -24.99 -4.45 -33.44
CA ASP A 440 -25.24 -3.85 -34.75
C ASP A 440 -24.17 -4.30 -35.76
N PHE A 441 -22.90 -4.24 -35.35
CA PHE A 441 -21.76 -4.74 -36.11
C PHE A 441 -21.91 -6.22 -36.50
N MET A 442 -22.23 -7.10 -35.53
CA MET A 442 -22.45 -8.52 -35.79
C MET A 442 -23.61 -8.80 -36.75
N ARG A 443 -24.59 -7.90 -36.82
CA ARG A 443 -25.73 -7.98 -37.73
C ARG A 443 -25.47 -7.36 -39.11
N GLY A 444 -24.30 -6.76 -39.32
CA GLY A 444 -23.97 -6.00 -40.53
C GLY A 444 -24.64 -4.62 -40.59
N GLU A 445 -25.21 -4.15 -39.49
CA GLU A 445 -25.84 -2.84 -39.35
C GLU A 445 -24.76 -1.79 -39.02
N TYR A 446 -23.88 -1.49 -39.98
CA TYR A 446 -22.67 -0.68 -39.73
C TYR A 446 -22.93 0.80 -39.40
N ASP A 447 -23.89 1.45 -40.08
CA ASP A 447 -24.18 2.87 -39.80
C ASP A 447 -24.75 3.07 -38.38
N PRO A 448 -25.74 2.28 -37.92
CA PRO A 448 -26.16 2.31 -36.51
C PRO A 448 -25.04 1.99 -35.52
N ALA A 449 -24.13 1.07 -35.86
CA ALA A 449 -22.97 0.76 -35.03
C ALA A 449 -22.08 1.99 -34.84
N LEU A 450 -21.69 2.64 -35.96
CA LEU A 450 -20.86 3.84 -35.95
C LEU A 450 -21.51 5.00 -35.20
N GLU A 451 -22.81 5.21 -35.36
CA GLU A 451 -23.54 6.26 -34.62
C GLU A 451 -23.40 6.07 -33.09
N ARG A 452 -23.59 4.84 -32.61
CA ARG A 452 -23.46 4.53 -31.17
C ARG A 452 -22.02 4.67 -30.67
N LEU A 453 -21.03 4.23 -31.45
CA LEU A 453 -19.62 4.33 -31.09
C LEU A 453 -19.15 5.78 -31.04
N ASN A 454 -19.54 6.61 -32.02
CA ASN A 454 -19.19 8.03 -32.04
C ASN A 454 -19.73 8.78 -30.82
N ARG A 455 -20.90 8.39 -30.30
CA ARG A 455 -21.43 8.96 -29.04
C ARG A 455 -20.56 8.66 -27.81
N ILE A 456 -19.76 7.59 -27.83
CA ILE A 456 -18.79 7.28 -26.76
C ILE A 456 -17.61 8.27 -26.84
N THR A 457 -17.17 8.63 -28.04
CA THR A 457 -15.98 9.47 -28.27
C THR A 457 -16.28 10.98 -28.21
N GLU A 458 -17.48 11.42 -28.59
CA GLU A 458 -17.88 12.84 -28.60
C GLU A 458 -17.80 13.52 -27.23
N ASP A 459 -18.15 12.80 -26.16
CA ASP A 459 -18.17 13.34 -24.78
C ASP A 459 -16.84 13.14 -24.03
N MET A 460 -15.76 12.70 -24.69
CA MET A 460 -14.49 12.33 -24.04
C MET A 460 -13.93 13.43 -23.14
N GLN A 461 -14.00 14.70 -23.58
CA GLN A 461 -13.50 15.84 -22.82
C GLN A 461 -14.24 16.09 -21.49
N LYS A 462 -15.44 15.52 -21.33
CA LYS A 462 -16.26 15.62 -20.11
C LYS A 462 -16.03 14.47 -19.13
N LYS A 463 -15.23 13.47 -19.52
CA LYS A 463 -15.03 12.21 -18.79
C LYS A 463 -13.69 12.23 -18.05
N THR A 464 -13.66 11.70 -16.83
CA THR A 464 -12.38 11.43 -16.15
C THR A 464 -11.70 10.20 -16.76
N ALA A 465 -10.41 9.98 -16.48
CA ALA A 465 -9.72 8.78 -16.94
C ALA A 465 -10.41 7.47 -16.49
N SER A 466 -10.97 7.45 -15.28
CA SER A 466 -11.74 6.30 -14.75
C SER A 466 -13.09 6.07 -15.44
N ASP A 467 -13.59 7.04 -16.20
CA ASP A 467 -14.86 6.94 -16.92
C ASP A 467 -14.68 6.44 -18.36
N GLN A 468 -13.44 6.39 -18.89
CA GLN A 468 -13.15 6.18 -20.31
C GLN A 468 -12.90 4.70 -20.69
N ASN A 469 -13.44 3.74 -19.93
CA ASN A 469 -13.13 2.31 -20.07
C ASN A 469 -13.44 1.72 -21.46
N TYR A 470 -14.36 2.29 -22.22
CA TYR A 470 -14.80 1.80 -23.53
C TYR A 470 -14.37 2.71 -24.70
N VAL A 471 -13.58 3.74 -24.44
CA VAL A 471 -13.18 4.70 -25.48
C VAL A 471 -12.24 4.05 -26.50
N ASN A 472 -11.23 3.32 -26.04
CA ASN A 472 -10.27 2.66 -26.93
C ASN A 472 -10.96 1.56 -27.74
N ASP A 473 -11.71 0.67 -27.08
CA ASP A 473 -12.48 -0.38 -27.75
C ASP A 473 -13.43 0.20 -28.81
N ALA A 474 -14.05 1.34 -28.53
CA ALA A 474 -14.94 2.00 -29.48
C ALA A 474 -14.18 2.57 -30.69
N LEU A 475 -13.02 3.19 -30.47
CA LEU A 475 -12.17 3.72 -31.54
C LEU A 475 -11.65 2.60 -32.44
N GLU A 476 -11.20 1.49 -31.87
CA GLU A 476 -10.77 0.31 -32.63
C GLU A 476 -11.89 -0.22 -33.52
N LEU A 477 -13.10 -0.36 -32.98
CA LEU A 477 -14.24 -0.82 -33.76
C LEU A 477 -14.71 0.20 -34.82
N ILE A 478 -14.61 1.50 -34.54
CA ILE A 478 -14.89 2.55 -35.54
C ILE A 478 -13.92 2.40 -36.72
N ILE A 479 -12.61 2.34 -36.45
CA ILE A 479 -11.57 2.21 -37.49
C ILE A 479 -11.83 0.96 -38.33
N LEU A 480 -12.04 -0.18 -37.66
CA LEU A 480 -12.32 -1.47 -38.30
C LEU A 480 -13.50 -1.35 -39.29
N ILE A 481 -14.61 -0.75 -38.84
CA ILE A 481 -15.82 -0.59 -39.66
C ILE A 481 -15.59 0.41 -40.79
N GLU A 482 -15.00 1.58 -40.53
CA GLU A 482 -14.84 2.64 -41.54
C GLU A 482 -13.93 2.22 -42.69
N GLU A 483 -12.82 1.53 -42.38
CA GLU A 483 -11.87 1.07 -43.38
C GLU A 483 -12.45 -0.05 -44.25
N ASN A 484 -13.35 -0.87 -43.69
CA ASN A 484 -13.81 -2.10 -44.33
C ASN A 484 -15.28 -2.09 -44.79
N LYS A 485 -16.12 -1.12 -44.40
CA LYS A 485 -17.56 -1.11 -44.74
C LYS A 485 -17.85 -1.07 -46.25
N LYS A 486 -16.92 -0.58 -47.07
CA LYS A 486 -17.03 -0.63 -48.54
C LYS A 486 -16.89 -2.05 -49.11
N LYS A 487 -16.30 -2.98 -48.35
CA LYS A 487 -16.16 -4.41 -48.64
C LYS A 487 -17.05 -5.22 -47.69
N ALA A 488 -18.37 -5.00 -47.78
CA ALA A 488 -19.35 -5.50 -46.81
C ALA A 488 -19.30 -7.02 -46.58
N ASP A 489 -18.99 -7.82 -47.60
CA ASP A 489 -18.92 -9.28 -47.49
C ASP A 489 -17.76 -9.76 -46.60
N ALA A 490 -16.59 -9.13 -46.72
CA ALA A 490 -15.42 -9.46 -45.92
C ALA A 490 -15.63 -9.07 -44.45
N LEU A 491 -16.18 -7.87 -44.22
CA LEU A 491 -16.51 -7.38 -42.88
C LEU A 491 -17.61 -8.23 -42.22
N SER A 492 -18.61 -8.68 -43.00
CA SER A 492 -19.66 -9.58 -42.51
C SER A 492 -19.10 -10.95 -42.13
N ALA A 493 -18.18 -11.50 -42.93
CA ALA A 493 -17.49 -12.75 -42.61
C ALA A 493 -16.67 -12.64 -41.32
N TYR A 494 -16.00 -11.50 -41.11
CA TYR A 494 -15.28 -11.22 -39.87
C TYR A 494 -16.23 -11.13 -38.67
N ALA A 495 -17.35 -10.42 -38.81
CA ALA A 495 -18.34 -10.30 -37.77
C ALA A 495 -18.96 -11.67 -37.38
N GLN A 496 -19.16 -12.57 -38.35
CA GLN A 496 -19.56 -13.96 -38.10
C GLN A 496 -18.48 -14.75 -37.35
N ALA A 497 -17.20 -14.57 -37.68
CA ALA A 497 -16.10 -15.19 -36.94
C ALA A 497 -16.11 -14.75 -35.48
N GLN A 498 -16.30 -13.45 -35.21
CA GLN A 498 -16.43 -12.92 -33.85
C GLN A 498 -17.61 -13.53 -33.09
N GLN A 499 -18.75 -13.71 -33.75
CA GLN A 499 -19.89 -14.38 -33.14
C GLN A 499 -19.56 -15.82 -32.76
N PHE A 500 -18.90 -16.59 -33.63
CA PHE A 500 -18.46 -17.94 -33.31
C PHE A 500 -17.45 -17.97 -32.16
N ARG A 501 -16.55 -16.99 -32.09
CA ARG A 501 -15.62 -16.82 -30.96
C ARG A 501 -16.37 -16.63 -29.65
N LEU A 502 -17.39 -15.77 -29.60
CA LEU A 502 -18.26 -15.59 -28.43
C LEU A 502 -19.05 -16.87 -28.07
N GLN A 503 -19.32 -17.72 -29.05
CA GLN A 503 -19.96 -19.03 -28.88
C GLN A 503 -18.98 -20.14 -28.47
N ARG A 504 -17.68 -19.83 -28.30
CA ARG A 504 -16.59 -20.82 -28.16
C ARG A 504 -16.55 -21.87 -29.27
N LYS A 505 -17.14 -21.56 -30.42
CA LYS A 505 -17.10 -22.34 -31.65
C LYS A 505 -15.84 -21.98 -32.41
N TYR A 506 -14.68 -22.27 -31.80
CA TYR A 506 -13.41 -21.76 -32.28
C TYR A 506 -13.05 -22.31 -33.66
N SER A 507 -13.40 -23.56 -33.96
CA SER A 507 -13.20 -24.14 -35.29
C SER A 507 -13.96 -23.35 -36.37
N GLU A 508 -15.24 -23.07 -36.14
CA GLU A 508 -16.07 -22.30 -37.06
C GLU A 508 -15.61 -20.84 -37.19
N ALA A 509 -15.08 -20.26 -36.11
CA ALA A 509 -14.46 -18.94 -36.13
C ALA A 509 -13.21 -18.94 -37.04
N ILE A 510 -12.32 -19.92 -36.86
CA ILE A 510 -11.09 -20.09 -37.65
C ILE A 510 -11.42 -20.30 -39.13
N ASP A 511 -12.40 -21.16 -39.45
CA ASP A 511 -12.84 -21.39 -40.83
C ASP A 511 -13.32 -20.10 -41.51
N LYS A 512 -14.03 -19.24 -40.76
CA LYS A 512 -14.47 -17.93 -41.27
C LYS A 512 -13.30 -17.00 -41.53
N LEU A 513 -12.35 -16.91 -40.61
CA LEU A 513 -11.16 -16.05 -40.75
C LEU A 513 -10.26 -16.51 -41.92
N GLN A 514 -9.99 -17.82 -42.04
CA GLN A 514 -9.26 -18.36 -43.20
C GLN A 514 -9.99 -18.11 -44.52
N GLY A 515 -11.33 -18.16 -44.50
CA GLY A 515 -12.16 -17.78 -45.64
C GLY A 515 -11.95 -16.32 -46.07
N ILE A 516 -11.70 -15.41 -45.13
CA ILE A 516 -11.38 -14.00 -45.44
C ILE A 516 -10.05 -13.91 -46.18
N LEU A 517 -9.01 -14.58 -45.68
CA LEU A 517 -7.68 -14.58 -46.31
C LEU A 517 -7.73 -15.11 -47.76
N LYS A 518 -8.55 -16.13 -48.00
CA LYS A 518 -8.68 -16.76 -49.33
C LYS A 518 -9.51 -15.93 -50.30
N ASN A 519 -10.66 -15.42 -49.85
CA ASN A 519 -11.66 -14.83 -50.74
C ASN A 519 -11.51 -13.30 -50.85
N PHE A 520 -10.87 -12.66 -49.88
CA PHE A 520 -10.69 -11.21 -49.82
C PHE A 520 -9.23 -10.80 -49.52
N PRO A 521 -8.21 -11.34 -50.23
CA PRO A 521 -6.79 -11.17 -49.88
C PRO A 521 -6.26 -9.73 -49.94
N SER A 522 -7.04 -8.78 -50.49
CA SER A 522 -6.70 -7.35 -50.57
C SER A 522 -7.58 -6.47 -49.67
N ALA A 523 -8.45 -7.05 -48.85
CA ALA A 523 -9.25 -6.30 -47.88
C ALA A 523 -8.38 -5.86 -46.70
N GLY A 524 -8.67 -4.68 -46.13
CA GLY A 524 -7.93 -4.17 -44.96
C GLY A 524 -8.03 -5.12 -43.78
N ILE A 525 -9.23 -5.73 -43.61
CA ILE A 525 -9.58 -6.72 -42.57
C ILE A 525 -8.69 -7.98 -42.53
N VAL A 526 -7.80 -8.18 -43.51
CA VAL A 526 -6.90 -9.33 -43.58
C VAL A 526 -5.92 -9.31 -42.40
N ASP A 527 -5.41 -8.13 -42.02
CA ASP A 527 -4.42 -8.01 -40.95
C ASP A 527 -5.05 -8.37 -39.59
N GLU A 528 -6.27 -7.90 -39.33
CA GLU A 528 -7.02 -8.27 -38.12
C GLU A 528 -7.42 -9.75 -38.12
N ALA A 529 -7.77 -10.31 -39.28
CA ALA A 529 -8.10 -11.72 -39.39
C ALA A 529 -6.90 -12.63 -39.08
N LEU A 530 -5.68 -12.23 -39.47
CA LEU A 530 -4.45 -12.94 -39.13
C LEU A 530 -4.16 -12.89 -37.63
N LEU A 531 -4.27 -11.70 -37.03
CA LEU A 531 -4.06 -11.53 -35.59
C LEU A 531 -5.02 -12.41 -34.77
N ASP A 532 -6.31 -12.39 -35.10
CA ASP A 532 -7.31 -13.20 -34.42
C ASP A 532 -7.11 -14.72 -34.63
N LEU A 533 -6.60 -15.14 -35.80
CA LEU A 533 -6.23 -16.53 -36.04
C LEU A 533 -5.09 -16.98 -35.13
N GLY A 534 -4.06 -16.16 -34.98
CA GLY A 534 -2.95 -16.40 -34.06
C GLY A 534 -3.43 -16.56 -32.61
N GLU A 535 -4.30 -15.66 -32.14
CA GLU A 535 -4.90 -15.73 -30.81
C GLU A 535 -5.74 -16.99 -30.59
N LEU A 536 -6.57 -17.37 -31.58
CA LEU A 536 -7.44 -18.53 -31.49
C LEU A 536 -6.67 -19.85 -31.52
N GLU A 537 -5.65 -19.99 -32.38
CA GLU A 537 -4.79 -21.18 -32.40
C GLU A 537 -3.99 -21.29 -31.11
N ASN A 538 -3.49 -20.19 -30.57
CA ASN A 538 -2.83 -20.16 -29.26
C ASN A 538 -3.78 -20.61 -28.14
N SER A 539 -5.04 -20.14 -28.16
CA SER A 539 -6.09 -20.52 -27.20
C SER A 539 -6.48 -22.00 -27.26
N ARG A 540 -6.28 -22.64 -28.42
CA ARG A 540 -6.48 -24.09 -28.61
C ARG A 540 -5.25 -24.93 -28.24
N GLY A 541 -4.16 -24.31 -27.80
CA GLY A 541 -2.89 -24.97 -27.48
C GLY A 541 -2.03 -25.30 -28.70
N ASN A 542 -2.35 -24.75 -29.88
CA ASN A 542 -1.62 -24.99 -31.12
C ASN A 542 -0.61 -23.85 -31.39
N HIS A 543 0.39 -23.74 -30.51
CA HIS A 543 1.35 -22.64 -30.53
C HIS A 543 2.18 -22.57 -31.82
N ALA A 544 2.38 -23.70 -32.51
CA ALA A 544 3.12 -23.73 -33.77
C ALA A 544 2.32 -23.04 -34.89
N ALA A 545 1.03 -23.35 -35.04
CA ALA A 545 0.18 -22.69 -36.03
C ALA A 545 -0.06 -21.22 -35.69
N ALA A 546 -0.04 -20.85 -34.40
CA ALA A 546 -0.19 -19.46 -33.97
C ALA A 546 0.97 -18.55 -34.40
N ILE A 547 2.16 -19.10 -34.67
CA ILE A 547 3.34 -18.33 -35.13
C ILE A 547 3.33 -18.12 -36.65
N ASP A 548 2.62 -18.98 -37.38
CA ASP A 548 2.52 -18.92 -38.84
C ASP A 548 1.53 -17.84 -39.32
N TYR A 549 0.77 -17.24 -38.40
CA TYR A 549 -0.12 -16.09 -38.60
C TYR A 549 0.48 -14.85 -37.92
#